data_AF-A0A514JQI9-F1
#
_entry.id   AF-A0A514JQI9-F1
#
_cell.length_a   1.000
_cell.length_b   1.000
_cell.length_c   1.000
_cell.angle_alpha   90.00
_cell.angle_beta   90.00
_cell.angle_gamma   90.00
#
_symmetry.space_group_name_H-M   'P 1'
#
loop_
_entity.id
_entity.type
_entity.pdbx_description
1 polymer ?
#
loop_
_entity_poly.entity_id
_entity_poly.type
_entity_poly.pdbx_seq_one_letter_code
_entity_poly.pdbx_strand_id
1 'polypeptide(L)'
;MARFMDVHHGMRGITEDQLRQAHDADLAIQQEEGVDFRQAWADPESGTVYCLSEAPSADAVQRIHERTGHKADEIHEVPLAV
;
A
#
# COMPACT_ATOMS: atom_id res chain seq x y z
N MET A 1 12.01 -10.44 5.80
CA MET A 1 10.70 -9.79 5.89
C MET A 1 9.74 -10.51 4.96
N ALA A 2 8.45 -10.56 5.30
CA ALA A 2 7.44 -11.16 4.44
C ALA A 2 6.99 -10.12 3.39
N ARG A 3 6.42 -10.60 2.28
CA ARG A 3 5.85 -9.74 1.23
C ARG A 3 4.35 -9.66 1.39
N PHE A 4 3.80 -8.48 1.21
CA PHE A 4 2.37 -8.23 1.30
C PHE A 4 1.88 -7.55 0.03
N MET A 5 0.72 -7.98 -0.44
CA MET A 5 -0.08 -7.28 -1.43
C MET A 5 -1.32 -6.77 -0.73
N ASP A 6 -1.49 -5.45 -0.69
CA ASP A 6 -2.68 -4.80 -0.17
C ASP A 6 -3.50 -4.17 -1.29
N VAL A 7 -4.80 -3.98 -1.01
CA VAL A 7 -5.76 -3.47 -1.99
C VAL A 7 -6.60 -2.37 -1.33
N HIS A 8 -6.72 -1.25 -2.04
CA HIS A 8 -7.64 -0.16 -1.70
C HIS A 8 -8.72 -0.06 -2.76
N HIS A 9 -9.98 0.00 -2.32
CA HIS A 9 -11.16 0.11 -3.15
C HIS A 9 -11.75 1.52 -3.09
N GLY A 10 -12.65 1.83 -4.03
CA GLY A 10 -13.39 3.10 -4.03
C GLY A 10 -12.60 4.32 -4.51
N MET A 11 -11.41 4.13 -5.09
CA MET A 11 -10.51 5.18 -5.56
C MET A 11 -10.76 5.56 -7.04
N ARG A 12 -12.03 5.56 -7.47
CA ARG A 12 -12.39 5.78 -8.88
C ARG A 12 -11.99 7.19 -9.33
N GLY A 13 -11.29 7.28 -10.46
CA GLY A 13 -10.78 8.53 -11.00
C GLY A 13 -9.50 9.05 -10.33
N ILE A 14 -8.82 8.23 -9.51
CA ILE A 14 -7.51 8.58 -8.95
C ILE A 14 -6.55 9.01 -10.04
N THR A 15 -5.87 10.13 -9.83
CA THR A 15 -4.85 10.65 -10.77
C THR A 15 -3.46 10.13 -10.41
N GLU A 16 -2.52 10.25 -11.35
CA GLU A 16 -1.12 9.93 -11.08
C GLU A 16 -0.56 10.74 -9.90
N ASP A 17 -0.85 12.04 -9.84
CA ASP A 17 -0.40 12.91 -8.75
C ASP A 17 -0.97 12.48 -7.39
N GLN A 18 -2.24 12.07 -7.35
CA GLN A 18 -2.87 11.58 -6.12
C GLN A 18 -2.26 10.25 -5.67
N LEU A 19 -2.04 9.32 -6.60
CA LEU A 19 -1.37 8.05 -6.31
C LEU A 19 0.06 8.30 -5.78
N ARG A 20 0.81 9.18 -6.44
CA ARG A 20 2.16 9.57 -6.02
C ARG A 20 2.17 10.20 -4.64
N GLN A 21 1.26 11.13 -4.37
CA GLN A 21 1.14 11.78 -3.07
C GLN A 21 0.82 10.78 -1.95
N ALA A 22 -0.11 9.83 -2.18
CA ALA A 22 -0.43 8.79 -1.21
C ALA A 22 0.78 7.89 -0.93
N HIS A 23 1.44 7.42 -2.00
CA HIS A 23 2.61 6.57 -1.88
C HIS A 23 3.79 7.28 -1.18
N ASP A 24 4.06 8.54 -1.52
CA ASP A 24 5.11 9.34 -0.88
C ASP A 24 4.83 9.56 0.62
N ALA A 25 3.56 9.65 1.02
CA ALA A 25 3.18 9.75 2.43
C ALA A 25 3.53 8.46 3.20
N ASP A 26 3.29 7.29 2.61
CA ASP A 26 3.71 5.99 3.19
C ASP A 26 5.22 5.89 3.30
N LEU A 27 5.94 6.22 2.21
CA LEU A 27 7.40 6.18 2.17
C LEU A 27 8.05 7.07 3.23
N ALA A 28 7.42 8.19 3.57
CA ALA A 28 7.93 9.15 4.56
C ALA A 28 8.00 8.56 5.98
N ILE A 29 7.13 7.60 6.33
CA ILE A 29 7.04 7.03 7.69
C ILE A 29 7.25 5.51 7.77
N GLN A 30 7.40 4.82 6.63
CA GLN A 30 7.50 3.35 6.54
C GLN A 30 8.53 2.71 7.49
N GLN A 31 9.65 3.40 7.72
CA GLN A 31 10.75 2.88 8.55
C GLN A 31 10.38 2.80 10.04
N GLU A 32 9.36 3.54 10.49
CA GLU A 32 8.90 3.50 11.87
C GLU A 32 8.26 2.15 12.24
N GLU A 33 7.76 1.42 11.25
CA GLU A 33 7.16 0.08 11.42
C GLU A 33 8.01 -1.02 10.75
N GLY A 34 9.20 -0.66 10.25
CA GLY A 34 10.07 -1.58 9.50
C GLY A 34 9.45 -2.04 8.17
N VAL A 35 8.62 -1.21 7.55
CA VAL A 35 7.98 -1.47 6.26
C VAL A 35 8.84 -0.90 5.13
N ASP A 36 8.82 -1.56 3.98
CA ASP A 36 9.43 -1.14 2.73
C ASP A 36 8.40 -1.24 1.60
N PHE A 37 7.75 -0.13 1.28
CA PHE A 37 6.78 -0.03 0.18
C PHE A 37 7.53 0.01 -1.15
N ARG A 38 7.31 -1.01 -1.99
CA ARG A 38 8.08 -1.23 -3.22
C ARG A 38 7.48 -0.54 -4.42
N GLN A 39 6.18 -0.74 -4.63
CA GLN A 39 5.51 -0.30 -5.83
C GLN A 39 4.00 -0.22 -5.60
N ALA A 40 3.38 0.77 -6.21
CA ALA A 40 1.93 0.92 -6.27
C ALA A 40 1.46 0.97 -7.73
N TRP A 41 0.31 0.36 -8.00
CA TRP A 41 -0.40 0.44 -9.28
C TRP A 41 -1.83 0.86 -9.01
N ALA A 42 -2.39 1.71 -9.86
CA ALA A 42 -3.80 2.09 -9.79
C ALA A 42 -4.52 1.75 -11.09
N ASP A 43 -5.75 1.29 -10.95
CA ASP A 43 -6.77 1.27 -12.00
C ASP A 43 -7.82 2.35 -11.68
N PRO A 44 -7.73 3.53 -12.30
CA PRO A 44 -8.67 4.62 -12.06
C PRO A 44 -10.09 4.32 -12.55
N GLU A 45 -10.29 3.36 -13.46
CA GLU A 45 -11.62 3.04 -13.99
C GLU A 45 -12.44 2.25 -12.98
N SER A 46 -11.87 1.17 -12.42
CA SER A 46 -12.50 0.40 -11.35
C SER A 46 -12.41 1.12 -9.99
N GLY A 47 -11.38 1.94 -9.80
CA GLY A 47 -11.06 2.56 -8.51
C GLY A 47 -10.31 1.64 -7.56
N THR A 48 -9.42 0.79 -8.11
CA THR A 48 -8.61 -0.15 -7.33
C THR A 48 -7.15 0.30 -7.31
N VAL A 49 -6.53 0.29 -6.14
CA VAL A 49 -5.08 0.49 -5.97
C VAL A 49 -4.49 -0.77 -5.36
N TYR A 50 -3.34 -1.19 -5.89
CA TYR A 50 -2.56 -2.33 -5.43
C TYR A 50 -1.21 -1.84 -4.95
N CYS A 51 -0.80 -2.18 -3.72
CA CYS A 51 0.55 -1.89 -3.24
C CYS A 51 1.29 -3.19 -2.88
N LEU A 52 2.55 -3.27 -3.29
CA LEU A 52 3.48 -4.32 -2.88
C LEU A 52 4.43 -3.77 -1.83
N SER A 53 4.54 -4.46 -0.70
CA SER A 53 5.46 -4.10 0.38
C SER A 53 6.24 -5.31 0.92
N GLU A 54 7.37 -5.03 1.57
CA GLU A 54 8.08 -5.96 2.45
C GLU A 54 7.99 -5.46 3.89
N ALA A 55 7.56 -6.30 4.84
CA ALA A 55 7.29 -5.87 6.21
C ALA A 55 7.47 -7.01 7.25
N PRO A 56 7.53 -6.70 8.56
CA PRO A 56 7.53 -7.71 9.61
C PRO A 56 6.15 -8.38 9.81
N SER A 57 5.04 -7.71 9.49
CA SER A 57 3.68 -8.25 9.53
C SER A 57 2.70 -7.43 8.70
N ALA A 58 1.53 -8.00 8.38
CA ALA A 58 0.45 -7.27 7.73
C ALA A 58 -0.02 -6.06 8.58
N ASP A 59 -0.09 -6.22 9.91
CA ASP A 59 -0.47 -5.13 10.80
C ASP A 59 0.51 -3.95 10.74
N ALA A 60 1.81 -4.19 10.50
CA ALA A 60 2.79 -3.13 10.35
C ALA A 60 2.52 -2.28 9.09
N VAL A 61 2.20 -2.94 7.96
CA VAL A 61 1.77 -2.26 6.73
C VAL A 61 0.50 -1.45 6.97
N GLN A 62 -0.51 -2.08 7.59
CA GLN A 62 -1.80 -1.42 7.88
C GLN A 62 -1.66 -0.21 8.80
N ARG A 63 -0.76 -0.25 9.80
CA ARG A 63 -0.50 0.91 10.68
C ARG A 63 0.09 2.10 9.91
N ILE A 64 0.95 1.86 8.92
CA ILE A 64 1.46 2.95 8.08
C ILE A 64 0.32 3.57 7.27
N HIS A 65 -0.42 2.76 6.50
CA HIS A 65 -1.55 3.25 5.70
C HIS A 65 -2.62 3.97 6.54
N GLU A 66 -2.92 3.47 7.74
CA GLU A 66 -3.87 4.12 8.65
C GLU A 66 -3.38 5.50 9.11
N ARG A 67 -2.08 5.64 9.39
CA ARG A 67 -1.46 6.91 9.81
C ARG A 67 -1.31 7.92 8.66
N THR A 68 -1.22 7.45 7.43
CA THR A 68 -1.18 8.26 6.21
C THR A 68 -2.57 8.49 5.59
N GLY A 69 -3.62 8.02 6.28
CA GLY A 69 -5.01 8.38 6.00
C GLY A 69 -5.71 7.52 4.94
N HIS A 70 -5.12 6.40 4.55
CA HIS A 70 -5.66 5.53 3.50
C HIS A 70 -5.44 4.05 3.83
N LYS A 71 -5.92 3.60 4.99
CA LYS A 71 -5.91 2.19 5.39
C LYS A 71 -6.41 1.27 4.26
N ALA A 72 -5.71 0.17 4.01
CA ALA A 72 -6.08 -0.78 2.96
C ALA A 72 -7.31 -1.59 3.37
N ASP A 73 -8.19 -1.86 2.40
CA ASP A 73 -9.40 -2.66 2.58
C ASP A 73 -9.08 -4.15 2.69
N GLU A 74 -8.02 -4.58 1.98
CA GLU A 74 -7.50 -5.94 2.02
C GLU A 74 -5.98 -5.92 2.19
N ILE A 75 -5.45 -6.96 2.85
CA ILE A 75 -4.01 -7.20 2.91
C ILE A 75 -3.74 -8.70 2.97
N HIS A 76 -2.86 -9.17 2.09
CA HIS A 76 -2.55 -10.58 1.93
C HIS A 76 -1.03 -10.78 1.96
N GLU A 77 -0.55 -11.73 2.77
CA GLU A 77 0.82 -12.20 2.64
C GLU A 77 0.96 -12.97 1.32
N VAL A 78 1.96 -12.63 0.51
CA VAL A 78 2.24 -13.24 -0.79
C VAL A 78 3.60 -13.94 -0.77
N PRO A 79 3.72 -15.11 -0.11
CA PRO A 79 5.02 -15.77 0.12
C PRO A 79 5.62 -16.42 -1.13
N LEU A 80 4.84 -16.56 -2.20
CA LEU A 80 5.26 -17.16 -3.46
C LEU A 80 5.24 -16.11 -4.57
N ALA A 81 6.34 -16.01 -5.32
CA ALA A 81 6.49 -15.11 -6.46
C ALA A 81 7.32 -15.81 -7.55
N VAL A 82 7.12 -15.40 -8.80
CA VAL A 82 7.86 -15.87 -9.99
C VAL A 82 8.54 -14.71 -10.69
#